data_AF-A0A9D5B9T5-F1
#
_entry.id   AF-A0A9D5B9T5-F1
#
_cell.length_a   1.000
_cell.length_b   1.000
_cell.length_c   1.000
_cell.angle_alpha   90.00
_cell.angle_beta   90.00
_cell.angle_gamma   90.00
#
_symmetry.space_group_name_H-M   'P 1'
#
loop_
_entity.id
_entity.type
_entity.pdbx_description
1 polymer ?
#
loop_
_entity_poly.entity_id
_entity_poly.type
_entity_poly.pdbx_seq_one_letter_code
_entity_poly.pdbx_strand_id
1 'polypeptide(L)'
;MPGGIDPHTHLEFEFMNTVTKDDFFSGQAAALAGGTTMHIDFAIPIDGSLMAGFKAYEKKAKKSCMDYGFHMAITKWDETVAREMELMVTAGSLTRKSRRASP
;
A
#
# COMPACT_ATOMS: atom_id res chain seq x y z
N MET A 1 3.44 13.06 -21.96
CA MET A 1 2.95 11.68 -21.73
C MET A 1 2.18 11.67 -20.41
N PRO A 2 1.21 10.77 -20.19
CA PRO A 2 0.69 10.51 -18.85
C PRO A 2 1.82 10.09 -17.90
N GLY A 3 1.65 10.33 -16.60
CA GLY A 3 2.61 9.88 -15.60
C GLY A 3 2.64 8.36 -15.46
N GLY A 4 3.81 7.82 -15.11
CA GLY A 4 3.99 6.37 -14.96
C GLY A 4 3.18 5.79 -13.80
N ILE A 5 2.78 4.53 -13.92
CA ILE A 5 2.18 3.73 -12.85
C ILE A 5 3.12 2.58 -12.55
N ASP A 6 3.67 2.54 -11.35
CA ASP A 6 4.50 1.44 -10.87
C ASP A 6 3.62 0.42 -10.11
N PRO A 7 3.31 -0.75 -10.68
CA PRO A 7 2.37 -1.68 -10.06
C PRO A 7 2.99 -2.54 -8.94
N HIS A 8 4.27 -2.37 -8.61
CA HIS A 8 4.96 -3.25 -7.67
C HIS A 8 6.03 -2.50 -6.87
N THR A 9 5.63 -1.99 -5.71
CA THR A 9 6.54 -1.38 -4.74
C THR A 9 6.47 -2.06 -3.37
N HIS A 10 7.49 -1.81 -2.54
CA HIS A 10 7.59 -2.25 -1.15
C HIS A 10 8.17 -1.11 -0.30
N LEU A 11 7.33 -0.16 0.12
CA LEU A 11 7.73 1.00 0.91
C LEU A 11 7.46 0.80 2.40
N GLU A 12 8.41 1.23 3.26
CA GLU A 12 8.39 0.99 4.71
C GLU A 12 8.05 -0.48 5.07
N PHE A 13 8.53 -1.42 4.25
CA PHE A 13 8.24 -2.85 4.35
C PHE A 13 9.21 -3.55 5.31
N GLU A 14 8.65 -4.30 6.26
CA GLU A 14 9.40 -5.04 7.27
C GLU A 14 9.65 -6.47 6.79
N PHE A 15 10.92 -6.86 6.66
CA PHE A 15 11.32 -8.18 6.20
C PHE A 15 12.60 -8.63 6.92
N MET A 16 12.62 -9.86 7.41
CA MET A 16 13.78 -10.46 8.10
C MET A 16 14.44 -9.54 9.15
N ASN A 17 13.64 -8.99 10.07
CA ASN A 17 14.09 -8.09 11.16
C ASN A 17 14.71 -6.75 10.71
N THR A 18 14.54 -6.36 9.45
CA THR A 18 14.90 -5.04 8.96
C THR A 18 13.71 -4.39 8.25
N VAL A 19 13.84 -3.10 7.94
CA VAL A 19 12.85 -2.33 7.18
C VAL A 19 13.52 -1.72 5.95
N THR A 20 12.76 -1.62 4.85
CA THR A 20 13.22 -0.88 3.66
C THR A 20 13.56 0.56 4.04
N LYS A 21 14.60 1.11 3.41
CA LYS A 21 15.08 2.47 3.72
C LYS A 21 14.12 3.55 3.26
N ASP A 22 13.43 3.32 2.14
CA ASP A 22 12.43 4.23 1.66
C ASP A 22 11.09 4.03 2.36
N ASP A 23 10.52 5.15 2.80
CA ASP A 23 9.16 5.21 3.30
C ASP A 23 8.19 5.73 2.22
N PHE A 24 6.91 5.85 2.57
CA PHE A 24 5.89 6.33 1.63
C PHE A 24 6.14 7.76 1.14
N PHE A 25 6.90 8.60 1.84
CA PHE A 25 7.24 9.93 1.33
C PHE A 25 8.50 9.88 0.47
N SER A 26 9.60 9.32 0.97
CA SER A 26 10.88 9.32 0.25
C SER A 26 10.80 8.51 -1.05
N GLY A 27 10.19 7.33 -1.02
CA GLY A 27 10.01 6.48 -2.19
C GLY A 27 9.12 7.13 -3.26
N GLN A 28 8.04 7.79 -2.84
CA GLN A 28 7.16 8.50 -3.77
C GLN A 28 7.79 9.78 -4.33
N ALA A 29 8.59 10.50 -3.54
CA ALA A 29 9.35 11.65 -4.03
C ALA A 29 10.36 11.22 -5.11
N ALA A 30 11.04 10.09 -4.90
CA ALA A 30 11.92 9.51 -5.91
C ALA A 30 11.16 9.08 -7.18
N ALA A 31 10.00 8.42 -7.01
CA ALA A 31 9.13 8.03 -8.12
C ALA A 31 8.66 9.24 -8.96
N LEU A 32 8.22 10.31 -8.30
CA LEU A 32 7.80 11.56 -8.94
C LEU A 32 8.95 12.22 -9.71
N ALA A 33 10.16 12.25 -9.14
CA ALA A 33 11.34 12.75 -9.84
C ALA A 33 11.69 11.94 -11.10
N GLY A 34 11.35 10.64 -11.10
CA GLY A 34 11.49 9.74 -12.25
C GLY A 34 10.31 9.77 -13.24
N GLY A 35 9.25 10.55 -12.98
CA GLY A 35 8.07 10.64 -13.83
C GLY A 35 6.96 9.62 -13.55
N THR A 36 7.08 8.82 -12.49
CA THR A 36 6.02 7.95 -11.98
C THR A 36 5.11 8.75 -11.05
N THR A 37 3.81 8.69 -11.29
CA THR A 37 2.80 9.50 -10.57
C THR A 37 1.84 8.68 -9.72
N MET A 38 1.91 7.35 -9.80
CA MET A 38 1.13 6.44 -8.97
C MET A 38 1.90 5.15 -8.74
N HIS A 39 1.71 4.53 -7.58
CA HIS A 39 2.25 3.20 -7.31
C HIS A 39 1.22 2.28 -6.68
N ILE A 40 1.46 0.97 -6.73
CA ILE A 40 0.68 -0.05 -6.03
C ILE A 40 1.63 -0.85 -5.14
N ASP A 41 1.46 -0.73 -3.83
CA ASP A 41 2.30 -1.37 -2.82
C ASP A 41 1.68 -2.69 -2.32
N PHE A 42 2.41 -3.52 -1.59
CA PHE A 42 1.90 -4.78 -1.07
C PHE A 42 1.62 -4.68 0.43
N ALA A 43 0.35 -4.63 0.80
CA ALA A 43 -0.08 -4.73 2.18
C ALA A 43 0.02 -6.19 2.65
N ILE A 44 0.71 -6.39 3.78
CA ILE A 44 0.97 -7.71 4.35
C ILE A 44 0.08 -7.95 5.57
N PRO A 45 -0.58 -9.13 5.69
CA PRO A 45 -1.41 -9.48 6.84
C PRO A 45 -0.61 -9.48 8.14
N ILE A 46 -1.27 -9.09 9.23
CA ILE A 46 -0.72 -9.16 10.59
C ILE A 46 -1.47 -10.27 11.32
N ASP A 47 -0.72 -11.23 11.86
CA ASP A 47 -1.26 -12.42 12.54
C ASP A 47 -2.35 -13.14 11.73
N GLY A 48 -2.24 -13.06 10.40
CA GLY A 48 -3.19 -13.68 9.48
C GLY A 48 -4.49 -12.90 9.23
N SER A 49 -4.68 -11.70 9.81
CA SER A 49 -5.77 -10.79 9.43
C SER A 49 -5.34 -9.84 8.32
N LEU A 50 -6.04 -9.92 7.19
CA LEU A 50 -5.87 -9.01 6.06
C LEU A 50 -6.24 -7.59 6.48
N MET A 51 -7.35 -7.43 7.21
CA MET A 51 -7.86 -6.10 7.63
C MET A 51 -6.90 -5.38 8.57
N ALA A 52 -6.24 -6.12 9.47
CA ALA A 52 -5.21 -5.56 10.33
C ALA A 52 -3.99 -5.09 9.51
N GLY A 53 -3.53 -5.92 8.58
CA GLY A 53 -2.45 -5.58 7.66
C GLY A 53 -2.75 -4.35 6.82
N PHE A 54 -3.95 -4.29 6.23
CA PHE A 54 -4.42 -3.15 5.47
C PHE A 54 -4.40 -1.85 6.29
N LYS A 55 -4.98 -1.85 7.49
CA LYS A 55 -4.99 -0.67 8.38
C LYS A 55 -3.58 -0.21 8.78
N ALA A 56 -2.65 -1.14 8.96
CA ALA A 56 -1.26 -0.81 9.24
C ALA A 56 -0.61 -0.09 8.05
N TYR A 57 -0.85 -0.58 6.82
CA TYR A 57 -0.38 0.06 5.60
C TYR A 57 -1.05 1.41 5.33
N GLU A 58 -2.35 1.56 5.62
CA GLU A 58 -3.02 2.87 5.58
C GLU A 58 -2.34 3.88 6.51
N LYS A 59 -1.90 3.45 7.69
CA LYS A 59 -1.19 4.30 8.63
C LYS A 59 0.19 4.71 8.09
N LYS A 60 0.95 3.79 7.51
CA LYS A 60 2.25 4.07 6.85
C LYS A 60 2.07 5.06 5.70
N ALA A 61 1.04 4.86 4.87
CA ALA A 61 0.75 5.67 3.71
C ALA A 61 0.20 7.08 4.01
N LYS A 62 -0.03 7.46 5.28
CA LYS A 62 -0.35 8.86 5.65
C LYS A 62 0.74 9.85 5.25
N LYS A 63 1.98 9.40 5.05
CA LYS A 63 3.12 10.22 4.60
C LYS A 63 3.16 10.47 3.09
N SER A 64 2.30 9.80 2.32
CA SER A 64 2.28 9.85 0.85
C SER A 64 2.24 11.26 0.25
N CYS A 65 2.87 11.42 -0.92
CA CYS A 65 2.86 12.63 -1.75
C CYS A 65 2.26 12.41 -3.15
N MET A 66 1.94 11.18 -3.54
CA MET A 66 1.29 10.82 -4.80
C MET A 66 0.16 9.80 -4.58
N ASP A 67 -0.66 9.56 -5.59
CA ASP A 67 -1.74 8.57 -5.54
C ASP A 67 -1.18 7.14 -5.40
N TYR A 68 -1.93 6.25 -4.73
CA TYR A 68 -1.45 4.89 -4.47
C TYR A 68 -2.57 3.85 -4.36
N GLY A 69 -2.23 2.60 -4.63
CA GLY A 69 -3.07 1.44 -4.35
C GLY A 69 -2.35 0.42 -3.48
N PHE A 70 -3.07 -0.63 -3.10
CA PHE A 70 -2.50 -1.79 -2.43
C PHE A 70 -2.94 -3.09 -3.10
N HIS A 71 -1.98 -3.98 -3.31
CA HIS A 71 -2.23 -5.41 -3.35
C HIS A 71 -2.35 -5.94 -1.92
N MET A 72 -3.27 -6.87 -1.67
CA MET A 72 -3.33 -7.59 -0.39
C MET A 72 -2.67 -8.96 -0.55
N ALA A 73 -1.57 -9.19 0.18
CA ALA A 73 -0.92 -10.49 0.16
C ALA A 73 -1.75 -11.53 0.92
N ILE A 74 -1.95 -12.70 0.33
CA ILE A 74 -2.60 -13.85 0.97
C ILE A 74 -1.53 -14.85 1.38
N THR A 75 -1.15 -14.84 2.65
CA THR A 75 -0.05 -15.67 3.20
C THR A 75 -0.52 -16.99 3.81
N LYS A 76 -1.83 -17.13 4.04
CA LYS A 76 -2.52 -18.35 4.49
C LYS A 76 -3.94 -18.37 3.94
N TRP A 77 -4.62 -19.50 4.06
CA TRP A 77 -6.01 -19.65 3.65
C TRP A 77 -6.87 -20.26 4.76
N ASP A 78 -7.98 -19.59 5.08
CA ASP A 78 -9.05 -20.07 5.94
C ASP A 78 -10.36 -19.32 5.61
N GLU A 79 -11.49 -19.72 6.21
CA GLU A 79 -12.79 -19.10 5.97
C GLU A 79 -12.82 -17.61 6.40
N THR A 80 -11.97 -17.22 7.36
CA THR A 80 -11.87 -15.82 7.78
C THR A 80 -11.22 -14.98 6.70
N VAL A 81 -10.13 -15.46 6.10
CA VAL A 81 -9.46 -14.84 4.94
C VAL A 81 -10.43 -14.66 3.77
N ALA A 82 -11.21 -15.70 3.44
CA ALA A 82 -12.21 -15.61 2.36
C ALA A 82 -13.23 -14.49 2.61
N ARG A 83 -13.76 -14.38 3.83
CA ARG A 83 -14.69 -13.30 4.21
C ARG A 83 -14.03 -11.92 4.22
N GLU A 84 -12.80 -11.81 4.72
CA GLU A 84 -12.06 -10.54 4.71
C GLU A 84 -11.77 -10.06 3.29
N MET A 85 -11.47 -10.97 2.35
CA MET A 85 -11.31 -10.63 0.93
C MET A 85 -12.60 -10.05 0.34
N GLU A 86 -13.76 -10.67 0.60
CA GLU A 86 -15.05 -10.15 0.15
C GLU A 86 -15.32 -8.72 0.66
N LEU A 87 -15.03 -8.48 1.95
CA LEU A 87 -15.18 -7.17 2.57
C LEU A 87 -14.24 -6.12 1.94
N MET A 88 -12.98 -6.48 1.68
CA MET A 88 -12.01 -5.57 1.09
C MET A 88 -12.39 -5.11 -0.32
N VAL A 89 -12.88 -6.06 -1.13
CA VAL A 89 -13.33 -5.77 -2.50
C VAL A 89 -14.58 -4.89 -2.46
N THR A 90 -15.57 -5.25 -1.63
CA THR A 90 -16.85 -4.52 -1.53
C THR A 90 -16.67 -3.10 -0.97
N ALA A 91 -15.75 -2.92 -0.02
CA ALA A 91 -15.45 -1.62 0.58
C ALA A 91 -14.54 -0.72 -0.29
N GLY A 92 -14.07 -1.20 -1.46
CA GLY A 92 -13.13 -0.45 -2.31
C GLY A 92 -11.80 -0.15 -1.63
N SER A 93 -11.40 -0.95 -0.64
CA SER A 93 -10.27 -0.64 0.25
C SER A 93 -8.91 -0.68 -0.46
N LEU A 94 -8.80 -1.34 -1.62
CA LEU A 94 -7.52 -1.59 -2.30
C LEU A 94 -6.97 -0.40 -3.12
N THR A 95 -7.74 0.68 -3.29
CA THR A 95 -7.32 1.83 -4.11
C THR A 95 -7.59 3.15 -3.41
N ARG A 96 -6.62 4.06 -3.37
CA ARG A 96 -6.80 5.34 -2.67
C ARG A 96 -6.20 6.52 -3.41
N LYS A 97 -7.00 7.59 -3.52
CA LYS A 97 -6.51 8.89 -3.96
C LYS A 97 -5.85 9.62 -2.79
N SER A 98 -4.59 9.97 -2.94
CA SER A 98 -3.86 10.86 -2.04
C SER A 98 -4.39 12.28 -2.26
N ARG A 99 -5.17 12.80 -1.29
CA ARG A 99 -5.46 14.23 -1.24
C ARG A 99 -4.41 14.90 -0.37
N ARG A 100 -3.37 15.45 -0.99
CA ARG A 100 -2.59 16.52 -0.36
C ARG A 100 -3.27 17.85 -0.70
N ALA A 101 -4.26 18.24 0.09
CA ALA A 101 -4.60 19.65 0.22
C ALA A 101 -3.53 20.24 1.14
N SER A 102 -2.69 21.13 0.62
CA SER A 102 -1.84 21.98 1.45
C SER A 102 -2.72 22.76 2.44
N PRO A 103 -2.27 23.01 3.69
CA PRO A 103 -2.83 24.09 4.50
C PRO A 103 -2.59 25.45 3.83
#